data_AF-A0A519VGA1-F1
#
_entry.id   AF-A0A519VGA1-F1
#
_cell.length_a   1.000
_cell.length_b   1.000
_cell.length_c   1.000
_cell.angle_alpha   90.00
_cell.angle_beta   90.00
_cell.angle_gamma   90.00
#
_symmetry.space_group_name_H-M   'P 1'
#
loop_
_entity.id
_entity.type
_entity.pdbx_description
1 polymer ?
#
loop_
_entity_poly.entity_id
_entity_poly.type
_entity_poly.pdbx_seq_one_letter_code
_entity_poly.pdbx_strand_id
1 'polypeptide(L)'
;MSMKIKWLMVSLIFLNFQFSKAQRSQSIEEQKLDASDSLAFKSVIAGLSFSNQITADIRQLQLPKAPTAYELFLYGSSRKPVIDLGGKVHRPLVDCEVELVFKLRNTQNNKAYEFPQTMKVSGLFRPQTGVNKQPFVIPALQEWNGGKGYFKILPNSRIILSAGAEKTLMTAAIIFLKELKQLTGYKNLTIAKGKTRAGDIVLGIDPLQKNLGNEGYALDIDQTIYIKAPYYKGAFWATRTVLQLLEQDPAHHQIVKGKAHDYPKYEVRGLVLDVGRKFFTLDFLKHYVKMMAYYKMGDFHIHLNDNGFKQFFEGDWNKTYSAFRLESTTYPALTAKDGHYTKAEFKELQLTAQKYGVRIIPEIDVPAHSLAFTKAFPEIGSKAYGMDHLDINNPKTYEIIDNVFKEYIGGKDPVFVDPEVHIGTDEYAKKEAESFRAFTDHYIRFVQGFGKKVRLWGALTHAQGTTPVTAEGVTMNAWYNGYAEPKEMVRLGYDQISTPDGWLYIVPAAGYYYDFLNVKRLYQNWEPNQIGNVTFLMGHPKIRGGMFAVWND
;
A
#
# COMPACT_ATOMS: atom_id res chain seq x y z
N MET A 1 -49.40 21.73 11.17
CA MET A 1 -48.29 22.30 10.36
C MET A 1 -47.48 21.13 9.81
N SER A 2 -47.40 21.05 8.48
CA SER A 2 -47.43 19.80 7.70
C SER A 2 -46.07 19.11 7.48
N MET A 3 -46.13 17.77 7.31
CA MET A 3 -45.11 16.85 6.75
C MET A 3 -44.31 17.41 5.55
N LYS A 4 -44.81 18.44 4.87
CA LYS A 4 -44.08 19.17 3.81
C LYS A 4 -42.80 19.88 4.29
N ILE A 5 -42.70 20.29 5.56
CA ILE A 5 -41.50 20.97 6.10
C ILE A 5 -40.36 19.97 6.38
N LYS A 6 -40.68 18.73 6.76
CA LYS A 6 -39.68 17.66 6.95
C LYS A 6 -39.08 17.16 5.64
N TRP A 7 -39.84 17.17 4.54
CA TRP A 7 -39.31 16.83 3.21
C TRP A 7 -38.44 17.95 2.61
N LEU A 8 -38.76 19.22 2.85
CA LEU A 8 -37.91 20.33 2.40
C LEU A 8 -36.53 20.35 3.10
N MET A 9 -36.48 19.99 4.39
CA MET A 9 -35.21 19.90 5.14
C MET A 9 -34.34 18.72 4.68
N VAL A 10 -34.93 17.57 4.35
CA VAL A 10 -34.16 16.42 3.83
C VAL A 10 -33.64 16.70 2.42
N SER A 11 -34.41 17.37 1.55
CA SER A 11 -33.95 17.77 0.23
C SER A 11 -32.87 18.87 0.25
N LEU A 12 -32.90 19.81 1.22
CA LEU A 12 -31.82 20.79 1.40
C LEU A 12 -30.52 20.16 1.95
N ILE A 13 -30.62 19.11 2.78
CA ILE A 13 -29.44 18.37 3.26
C ILE A 13 -28.82 17.55 2.12
N PHE A 14 -29.63 16.97 1.22
CA PHE A 14 -29.12 16.25 0.04
C PHE A 14 -28.54 17.19 -1.04
N LEU A 15 -29.11 18.39 -1.26
CA LEU A 15 -28.52 19.37 -2.17
C LEU A 15 -27.21 19.96 -1.61
N ASN A 16 -27.13 20.26 -0.31
CA ASN A 16 -25.88 20.70 0.32
C ASN A 16 -24.82 19.59 0.36
N PHE A 17 -25.20 18.31 0.36
CA PHE A 17 -24.26 17.19 0.24
C PHE A 17 -23.67 17.04 -1.17
N GLN A 18 -24.43 17.35 -2.24
CA GLN A 18 -23.90 17.36 -3.60
C GLN A 18 -23.05 18.60 -3.91
N PHE A 19 -23.40 19.77 -3.37
CA PHE A 19 -22.56 20.97 -3.50
C PHE A 19 -21.30 20.92 -2.62
N SER A 20 -21.35 20.28 -1.44
CA SER A 20 -20.20 20.12 -0.55
C SER A 20 -19.12 19.16 -1.09
N LYS A 21 -19.47 18.20 -1.94
CA LYS A 21 -18.46 17.33 -2.58
C LYS A 21 -17.69 18.05 -3.69
N ALA A 22 -18.29 19.04 -4.33
CA ALA A 22 -17.64 19.83 -5.39
C ALA A 22 -16.68 20.91 -4.85
N GLN A 23 -16.79 21.31 -3.58
CA GLN A 23 -16.02 22.44 -3.01
C GLN A 23 -14.86 22.05 -2.09
N ARG A 24 -14.54 20.77 -1.90
CA ARG A 24 -13.43 20.33 -1.02
C ARG A 24 -12.28 19.59 -1.71
N SER A 25 -12.21 19.63 -3.04
CA SER A 25 -10.99 19.27 -3.77
C SER A 25 -10.36 20.51 -4.40
N GLN A 26 -9.73 21.36 -3.59
CA GLN A 26 -8.69 22.24 -4.14
C GLN A 26 -7.58 21.32 -4.64
N SER A 27 -7.50 21.16 -5.95
CA SER A 27 -6.47 20.35 -6.58
C SER A 27 -5.07 20.96 -6.35
N ILE A 28 -4.07 20.16 -6.66
CA ILE A 28 -2.73 20.11 -6.06
C ILE A 28 -1.86 21.36 -6.28
N GLU A 29 -2.33 22.33 -7.07
CA GLU A 29 -1.53 23.50 -7.46
C GLU A 29 -2.09 24.86 -6.98
N GLU A 30 -3.32 24.92 -6.46
CA GLU A 30 -3.89 26.21 -6.00
C GLU A 30 -3.09 26.89 -4.86
N GLN A 31 -2.31 26.15 -4.08
CA GLN A 31 -1.55 26.72 -2.95
C GLN A 31 -0.20 27.34 -3.34
N LYS A 32 0.37 27.03 -4.51
CA LYS A 32 1.60 27.67 -5.02
C LYS A 32 1.41 28.48 -6.29
N LEU A 33 0.31 28.26 -7.01
CA LEU A 33 -0.12 29.20 -8.01
C LEU A 33 -0.59 30.48 -7.31
N ASP A 34 -0.16 31.63 -7.80
CA ASP A 34 -0.84 32.85 -7.45
C ASP A 34 -2.26 32.87 -8.04
N ALA A 35 -3.08 33.81 -7.59
CA ALA A 35 -4.48 33.89 -8.01
C ALA A 35 -4.62 34.07 -9.54
N SER A 36 -3.69 34.77 -10.18
CA SER A 36 -3.68 34.98 -11.63
C SER A 36 -3.41 33.70 -12.41
N ASP A 37 -2.39 32.94 -12.02
CA ASP A 37 -2.07 31.67 -12.67
C ASP A 37 -3.19 30.65 -12.48
N SER A 38 -3.74 30.56 -11.26
CA SER A 38 -4.87 29.68 -10.98
C SER A 38 -6.07 29.99 -11.89
N LEU A 39 -6.38 31.27 -12.09
CA LEU A 39 -7.45 31.69 -13.00
C LEU A 39 -7.13 31.35 -14.46
N ALA A 40 -5.88 31.53 -14.89
CA ALA A 40 -5.44 31.21 -16.24
C ALA A 40 -5.56 29.72 -16.57
N PHE A 41 -5.07 28.84 -15.67
CA PHE A 41 -5.22 27.39 -15.82
C PHE A 41 -6.70 26.98 -15.88
N LYS A 42 -7.53 27.50 -14.98
CA LYS A 42 -8.98 27.20 -14.96
C LYS A 42 -9.67 27.62 -16.25
N SER A 43 -9.33 28.79 -16.79
CA SER A 43 -9.87 29.28 -18.07
C SER A 43 -9.53 28.33 -19.22
N VAL A 44 -8.27 27.87 -19.31
CA VAL A 44 -7.85 26.90 -20.34
C VAL A 44 -8.57 25.57 -20.17
N ILE A 45 -8.66 25.06 -18.94
CA ILE A 45 -9.32 23.79 -18.65
C ILE A 45 -10.81 23.84 -19.02
N ALA A 46 -11.49 24.96 -18.77
CA ALA A 46 -12.89 25.14 -19.16
C ALA A 46 -13.12 25.10 -20.69
N GLY A 47 -12.09 25.41 -21.49
CA GLY A 47 -12.12 25.28 -22.94
C GLY A 47 -11.80 23.89 -23.48
N LEU A 48 -11.33 22.95 -22.63
CA LEU A 48 -11.03 21.58 -23.05
C LEU A 48 -12.31 20.74 -23.12
N SER A 49 -12.55 20.08 -24.25
CA SER A 49 -13.69 19.18 -24.43
C SER A 49 -13.26 17.72 -24.38
N PHE A 50 -13.76 16.97 -23.40
CA PHE A 50 -13.52 15.54 -23.24
C PHE A 50 -14.75 14.74 -23.67
N SER A 51 -14.52 13.64 -24.39
CA SER A 51 -15.57 12.62 -24.52
C SER A 51 -15.60 11.79 -23.24
N ASN A 52 -16.64 11.97 -22.44
CA ASN A 52 -16.78 11.27 -21.15
C ASN A 52 -17.28 9.82 -21.32
N GLN A 53 -17.50 9.38 -22.56
CA GLN A 53 -17.96 8.03 -22.89
C GLN A 53 -16.95 7.32 -23.80
N ILE A 54 -16.53 6.14 -23.38
CA ILE A 54 -15.58 5.28 -24.09
C ILE A 54 -16.35 4.05 -24.59
N THR A 55 -16.99 4.21 -25.75
CA THR A 55 -17.75 3.17 -26.47
C THR A 55 -16.88 2.01 -26.93
N ALA A 56 -17.48 0.85 -27.22
CA ALA A 56 -16.79 -0.43 -27.40
C ALA A 56 -15.73 -0.48 -28.52
N ASP A 57 -15.71 0.47 -29.43
CA ASP A 57 -14.79 0.63 -30.57
C ASP A 57 -13.49 1.38 -30.21
N ILE A 58 -13.53 2.27 -29.21
CA ILE A 58 -12.37 3.09 -28.82
C ILE A 58 -11.28 2.19 -28.20
N ARG A 59 -10.03 2.28 -28.65
CA ARG A 59 -8.90 1.50 -28.08
C ARG A 59 -7.82 2.38 -27.47
N GLN A 60 -7.89 3.68 -27.73
CA GLN A 60 -6.94 4.68 -27.33
C GLN A 60 -7.69 5.96 -26.97
N LEU A 61 -7.38 6.54 -25.82
CA LEU A 61 -7.94 7.80 -25.40
C LEU A 61 -7.44 8.93 -26.30
N GLN A 62 -8.38 9.72 -26.82
CA GLN A 62 -8.08 10.92 -27.59
C GLN A 62 -8.09 12.11 -26.64
N LEU A 63 -6.92 12.76 -26.49
CA LEU A 63 -6.81 13.95 -25.66
C LEU A 63 -7.21 15.20 -26.46
N PRO A 64 -7.95 16.15 -25.85
CA PRO A 64 -8.20 17.42 -26.50
C PRO A 64 -6.90 18.19 -26.71
N LYS A 65 -6.86 18.98 -27.79
CA LYS A 65 -5.71 19.85 -28.07
C LYS A 65 -5.71 21.03 -27.09
N ALA A 66 -4.66 21.15 -26.29
CA ALA A 66 -4.44 22.32 -25.45
C ALA A 66 -3.93 23.52 -26.28
N PRO A 67 -4.14 24.77 -25.82
CA PRO A 67 -3.51 25.94 -26.42
C PRO A 67 -1.98 25.81 -26.43
N THR A 68 -1.30 26.45 -27.38
CA THR A 68 0.16 26.29 -27.61
C THR A 68 1.05 26.63 -26.40
N ALA A 69 0.57 27.48 -25.49
CA ALA A 69 1.27 27.81 -24.24
C ALA A 69 1.19 26.71 -23.17
N TYR A 70 0.43 25.64 -23.41
CA TYR A 70 0.17 24.59 -22.46
C TYR A 70 0.34 23.19 -23.06
N GLU A 71 0.75 22.27 -22.21
CA GLU A 71 0.87 20.85 -22.54
C GLU A 71 -0.03 20.03 -21.61
N LEU A 72 -0.88 19.17 -22.19
CA LEU A 72 -1.84 18.35 -21.46
C LEU A 72 -1.38 16.89 -21.42
N PHE A 73 -1.38 16.30 -20.23
CA PHE A 73 -0.97 14.92 -20.01
C PHE A 73 -2.01 14.14 -19.23
N LEU A 74 -2.18 12.86 -19.58
CA LEU A 74 -2.79 11.88 -18.68
C LEU A 74 -1.76 11.53 -17.60
N TYR A 75 -1.98 12.00 -16.38
CA TYR A 75 -1.05 11.89 -15.27
C TYR A 75 -1.38 10.72 -14.33
N GLY A 76 -2.67 10.41 -14.15
CA GLY A 76 -3.12 9.38 -13.22
C GLY A 76 -4.37 8.66 -13.71
N SER A 77 -4.59 7.46 -13.17
CA SER A 77 -5.77 6.63 -13.46
C SER A 77 -6.12 5.82 -12.22
N SER A 78 -7.38 5.93 -11.79
CA SER A 78 -7.94 5.15 -10.68
C SER A 78 -8.10 3.66 -11.00
N ARG A 79 -8.10 3.29 -12.29
CA ARG A 79 -8.19 1.91 -12.78
C ARG A 79 -7.24 1.69 -13.96
N LYS A 80 -5.93 1.66 -13.66
CA LYS A 80 -4.88 1.40 -14.68
C LYS A 80 -5.15 0.16 -15.55
N PRO A 81 -5.76 -0.94 -15.04
CA PRO A 81 -6.12 -2.08 -15.87
C PRO A 81 -7.20 -1.85 -16.93
N VAL A 82 -7.93 -0.73 -16.86
CA VAL A 82 -8.98 -0.33 -17.82
C VAL A 82 -8.47 0.79 -18.73
N ILE A 83 -7.89 1.85 -18.16
CA ILE A 83 -7.21 2.91 -18.92
C ILE A 83 -5.82 3.10 -18.33
N ASP A 84 -4.80 2.70 -19.08
CA ASP A 84 -3.41 2.86 -18.66
C ASP A 84 -2.92 4.31 -18.83
N LEU A 85 -1.72 4.61 -18.32
CA LEU A 85 -1.16 5.97 -18.39
C LEU A 85 -0.71 6.36 -19.81
N GLY A 86 -0.58 5.38 -20.73
CA GLY A 86 -0.41 5.64 -22.16
C GLY A 86 -1.72 5.99 -22.86
N GLY A 87 -2.85 5.98 -22.15
CA GLY A 87 -4.20 6.21 -22.68
C GLY A 87 -4.80 4.99 -23.39
N LYS A 88 -4.15 3.83 -23.34
CA LYS A 88 -4.69 2.61 -23.96
C LYS A 88 -5.89 2.12 -23.17
N VAL A 89 -6.96 1.78 -23.89
CA VAL A 89 -8.21 1.29 -23.31
C VAL A 89 -8.27 -0.23 -23.39
N HIS A 90 -8.25 -0.86 -22.23
CA HIS A 90 -8.50 -2.28 -22.01
C HIS A 90 -9.96 -2.47 -21.60
N ARG A 91 -10.65 -3.41 -22.24
CA ARG A 91 -12.09 -3.56 -22.05
C ARG A 91 -12.40 -4.32 -20.75
N PRO A 92 -13.13 -3.71 -19.80
CA PRO A 92 -13.57 -4.40 -18.60
C PRO A 92 -14.69 -5.39 -18.92
N LEU A 93 -14.97 -6.35 -18.03
CA LEU A 93 -16.08 -7.30 -18.21
C LEU A 93 -17.43 -6.58 -18.25
N VAL A 94 -17.61 -5.57 -17.39
CA VAL A 94 -18.86 -4.82 -17.22
C VAL A 94 -18.57 -3.32 -17.31
N ASP A 95 -19.62 -2.53 -17.57
CA ASP A 95 -19.51 -1.08 -17.60
C ASP A 95 -18.92 -0.56 -16.28
N CYS A 96 -17.99 0.39 -16.37
CA CYS A 96 -17.38 0.98 -15.19
C CYS A 96 -17.04 2.46 -15.39
N GLU A 97 -16.80 3.15 -14.27
CA GLU A 97 -16.25 4.51 -14.27
C GLU A 97 -14.77 4.48 -13.91
N VAL A 98 -13.98 5.26 -14.66
CA VAL A 98 -12.56 5.49 -14.41
C VAL A 98 -12.36 6.97 -14.18
N GLU A 99 -11.93 7.33 -12.97
CA GLU A 99 -11.44 8.67 -12.66
C GLU A 99 -9.99 8.78 -13.17
N LEU A 100 -9.75 9.74 -14.06
CA LEU A 100 -8.45 10.08 -14.61
C LEU A 100 -7.97 11.40 -13.99
N VAL A 101 -6.66 11.50 -13.77
CA VAL A 101 -6.00 12.75 -13.38
C VAL A 101 -5.28 13.29 -14.60
N PHE A 102 -5.65 14.49 -15.02
CA PHE A 102 -4.96 15.25 -16.04
C PHE A 102 -4.04 16.27 -15.41
N LYS A 103 -2.92 16.53 -16.06
CA LYS A 103 -1.98 17.60 -15.70
C LYS A 103 -1.81 18.54 -16.89
N LEU A 104 -2.09 19.82 -16.69
CA LEU A 104 -1.86 20.88 -17.66
C LEU A 104 -0.63 21.66 -17.24
N ARG A 105 0.43 21.70 -18.04
CA ARG A 105 1.68 22.41 -17.72
C ARG A 105 1.84 23.63 -18.61
N ASN A 106 2.15 24.78 -18.04
CA ASN A 106 2.55 25.96 -18.81
C ASN A 106 4.00 25.78 -19.28
N THR A 107 4.22 25.90 -20.59
CA THR A 107 5.52 25.59 -21.23
C THR A 107 6.59 26.65 -20.98
N GLN A 108 6.21 27.86 -20.54
CA GLN A 108 7.14 28.96 -20.31
C GLN A 108 7.70 28.98 -18.88
N ASN A 109 6.86 28.68 -17.88
CA ASN A 109 7.25 28.79 -16.46
C ASN A 109 7.23 27.45 -15.70
N ASN A 110 6.87 26.34 -16.37
CA ASN A 110 6.77 24.99 -15.80
C ASN A 110 5.78 24.82 -14.63
N LYS A 111 5.00 25.85 -14.29
CA LYS A 111 3.86 25.70 -13.38
C LYS A 111 2.84 24.77 -14.06
N ALA A 112 2.07 24.04 -13.28
CA ALA A 112 1.08 23.14 -13.84
C ALA A 112 -0.28 23.32 -13.14
N TYR A 113 -1.23 22.48 -13.49
CA TYR A 113 -2.46 22.32 -12.75
C TYR A 113 -3.00 20.92 -12.97
N GLU A 114 -3.32 20.23 -11.87
CA GLU A 114 -3.90 18.89 -11.91
C GLU A 114 -5.41 18.96 -11.75
N PHE A 115 -6.15 18.22 -12.56
CA PHE A 115 -7.62 18.22 -12.53
C PHE A 115 -8.19 16.84 -12.90
N PRO A 116 -9.34 16.45 -12.33
CA PRO A 116 -9.95 15.15 -12.61
C PRO A 116 -10.83 15.18 -13.87
N GLN A 117 -11.02 14.02 -14.48
CA GLN A 117 -12.09 13.74 -15.43
C GLN A 117 -12.60 12.32 -15.24
N THR A 118 -13.92 12.13 -15.26
CA THR A 118 -14.54 10.81 -15.11
C THR A 118 -14.95 10.25 -16.46
N MET A 119 -14.41 9.08 -16.79
CA MET A 119 -14.70 8.35 -18.03
C MET A 119 -15.63 7.17 -17.76
N LYS A 120 -16.74 7.09 -18.50
CA LYS A 120 -17.62 5.92 -18.53
C LYS A 120 -17.14 4.96 -19.61
N VAL A 121 -16.67 3.78 -19.21
CA VAL A 121 -16.12 2.78 -20.13
C VAL A 121 -17.11 1.65 -20.29
N SER A 122 -17.54 1.39 -21.54
CA SER A 122 -18.41 0.25 -21.84
C SER A 122 -17.65 -1.06 -21.71
N GLY A 123 -18.24 -2.01 -20.97
CA GLY A 123 -17.75 -3.36 -20.78
C GLY A 123 -18.06 -4.29 -21.95
N LEU A 124 -17.44 -5.46 -21.89
CA LEU A 124 -17.60 -6.54 -22.87
C LEU A 124 -18.99 -7.17 -22.83
N PHE A 125 -19.55 -7.33 -21.63
CA PHE A 125 -20.84 -7.99 -21.41
C PHE A 125 -21.93 -6.95 -21.12
N ARG A 126 -23.12 -7.19 -21.67
CA ARG A 126 -24.32 -6.43 -21.33
C ARG A 126 -25.04 -7.09 -20.15
N PRO A 127 -25.75 -6.33 -19.29
CA PRO A 127 -26.52 -6.90 -18.19
C PRO A 127 -27.47 -8.01 -18.67
N GLN A 128 -27.42 -9.17 -18.00
CA GLN A 128 -28.28 -10.32 -18.30
C GLN A 128 -29.19 -10.63 -17.10
N THR A 129 -30.40 -11.11 -17.36
CA THR A 129 -31.31 -11.60 -16.32
C THR A 129 -31.10 -13.09 -16.05
N GLY A 130 -31.33 -13.52 -14.81
CA GLY A 130 -31.21 -14.93 -14.42
C GLY A 130 -29.78 -15.47 -14.38
N VAL A 131 -28.77 -14.59 -14.30
CA VAL A 131 -27.37 -14.96 -14.03
C VAL A 131 -27.01 -14.72 -12.57
N ASN A 132 -25.94 -15.36 -12.11
CA ASN A 132 -25.42 -15.23 -10.76
C ASN A 132 -24.98 -13.80 -10.47
N LYS A 133 -25.42 -13.25 -9.33
CA LYS A 133 -24.94 -11.97 -8.80
C LYS A 133 -23.46 -12.07 -8.43
N GLN A 134 -22.80 -10.93 -8.30
CA GLN A 134 -21.44 -10.87 -7.79
C GLN A 134 -21.37 -11.51 -6.40
N PRO A 135 -20.51 -12.52 -6.19
CA PRO A 135 -20.36 -13.16 -4.89
C PRO A 135 -19.67 -12.22 -3.90
N PHE A 136 -19.94 -12.43 -2.61
CA PHE A 136 -19.27 -11.70 -1.54
C PHE A 136 -17.89 -12.27 -1.27
N VAL A 137 -16.88 -11.41 -1.34
CA VAL A 137 -15.48 -11.67 -0.98
C VAL A 137 -14.88 -10.37 -0.43
N ILE A 138 -13.82 -10.49 0.37
CA ILE A 138 -13.08 -9.38 0.96
C ILE A 138 -11.61 -9.46 0.50
N PRO A 139 -11.09 -8.45 -0.23
CA PRO A 139 -11.82 -7.31 -0.80
C PRO A 139 -12.79 -7.74 -1.92
N ALA A 140 -13.80 -6.91 -2.19
CA ALA A 140 -14.77 -7.13 -3.27
C ALA A 140 -14.08 -7.15 -4.64
N LEU A 141 -14.56 -8.01 -5.54
CA LEU A 141 -14.05 -8.09 -6.92
C LEU A 141 -14.28 -6.77 -7.67
N GLN A 142 -13.30 -6.35 -8.47
CA GLN A 142 -13.43 -5.16 -9.32
C GLN A 142 -14.45 -5.35 -10.45
N GLU A 143 -14.48 -6.53 -11.06
CA GLU A 143 -15.34 -6.84 -12.20
C GLU A 143 -15.96 -8.23 -12.06
N TRP A 144 -17.26 -8.34 -12.34
CA TRP A 144 -17.97 -9.62 -12.33
C TRP A 144 -19.01 -9.70 -13.45
N ASN A 145 -18.97 -10.77 -14.24
CA ASN A 145 -20.02 -11.16 -15.16
C ASN A 145 -20.55 -12.55 -14.79
N GLY A 146 -21.80 -12.61 -14.35
CA GLY A 146 -22.43 -13.84 -13.86
C GLY A 146 -22.65 -14.90 -14.93
N GLY A 147 -22.39 -16.17 -14.57
CA GLY A 147 -22.87 -17.34 -15.29
C GLY A 147 -24.18 -17.88 -14.69
N LYS A 148 -24.56 -19.11 -15.03
CA LYS A 148 -25.73 -19.80 -14.44
C LYS A 148 -25.31 -21.06 -13.70
N GLY A 149 -25.85 -21.28 -12.49
CA GLY A 149 -25.56 -22.47 -11.69
C GLY A 149 -24.19 -22.42 -11.01
N TYR A 150 -23.64 -23.58 -10.66
CA TYR A 150 -22.51 -23.70 -9.75
C TYR A 150 -21.40 -24.59 -10.32
N PHE A 151 -20.15 -24.17 -10.12
CA PHE A 151 -19.00 -25.05 -10.09
C PHE A 151 -19.09 -25.94 -8.84
N LYS A 152 -18.62 -27.19 -8.94
CA LYS A 152 -18.55 -28.12 -7.81
C LYS A 152 -17.13 -28.66 -7.67
N ILE A 153 -16.50 -28.44 -6.53
CA ILE A 153 -15.28 -29.16 -6.16
C ILE A 153 -15.65 -30.56 -5.66
N LEU A 154 -14.93 -31.57 -6.12
CA LEU A 154 -15.17 -32.97 -5.84
C LEU A 154 -14.08 -33.52 -4.90
N PRO A 155 -14.33 -34.63 -4.17
CA PRO A 155 -13.33 -35.23 -3.28
C PRO A 155 -12.01 -35.61 -3.96
N ASN A 156 -12.02 -35.81 -5.28
CA ASN A 156 -10.87 -36.14 -6.12
C ASN A 156 -10.53 -35.05 -7.15
N SER A 157 -10.99 -33.82 -6.92
CA SER A 157 -10.61 -32.64 -7.70
C SER A 157 -9.11 -32.41 -7.66
N ARG A 158 -8.59 -31.78 -8.71
CA ARG A 158 -7.14 -31.54 -8.87
C ARG A 158 -6.87 -30.06 -9.06
N ILE A 159 -5.71 -29.62 -8.55
CA ILE A 159 -5.09 -28.38 -8.97
C ILE A 159 -4.21 -28.69 -10.18
N ILE A 160 -4.58 -28.17 -11.35
CA ILE A 160 -3.81 -28.34 -12.58
C ILE A 160 -2.90 -27.14 -12.77
N LEU A 161 -1.60 -27.39 -12.90
CA LEU A 161 -0.64 -26.36 -13.31
C LEU A 161 -0.63 -26.29 -14.84
N SER A 162 -0.91 -25.12 -15.40
CA SER A 162 -0.79 -24.89 -16.86
C SER A 162 0.64 -25.15 -17.34
N ALA A 163 0.78 -25.53 -18.61
CA ALA A 163 2.07 -25.77 -19.23
C ALA A 163 3.02 -24.57 -19.03
N GLY A 164 4.26 -24.84 -18.61
CA GLY A 164 5.27 -23.81 -18.33
C GLY A 164 5.10 -23.04 -17.01
N ALA A 165 3.97 -23.17 -16.31
CA ALA A 165 3.72 -22.45 -15.06
C ALA A 165 4.28 -23.15 -13.81
N GLU A 166 4.76 -24.40 -13.93
CA GLU A 166 5.14 -25.24 -12.79
C GLU A 166 6.21 -24.61 -11.90
N LYS A 167 7.34 -24.20 -12.49
CA LYS A 167 8.45 -23.58 -11.74
C LYS A 167 7.99 -22.35 -10.95
N THR A 168 7.05 -21.59 -11.52
CA THR A 168 6.55 -20.35 -10.93
C THR A 168 5.48 -20.62 -9.87
N LEU A 169 4.53 -21.53 -10.14
CA LEU A 169 3.29 -21.67 -9.36
C LEU A 169 3.27 -22.89 -8.44
N MET A 170 4.28 -23.76 -8.43
CA MET A 170 4.30 -24.94 -7.56
C MET A 170 4.13 -24.56 -6.07
N THR A 171 4.84 -23.54 -5.60
CA THR A 171 4.71 -23.06 -4.21
C THR A 171 3.29 -22.61 -3.88
N ALA A 172 2.67 -21.82 -4.76
CA ALA A 172 1.28 -21.37 -4.60
C ALA A 172 0.31 -22.56 -4.60
N ALA A 173 0.52 -23.54 -5.48
CA ALA A 173 -0.30 -24.75 -5.56
C ALA A 173 -0.19 -25.61 -4.31
N ILE A 174 1.00 -25.75 -3.72
CA ILE A 174 1.21 -26.49 -2.46
C ILE A 174 0.47 -25.82 -1.30
N ILE A 175 0.62 -24.50 -1.16
CA ILE A 175 -0.07 -23.72 -0.12
C ILE A 175 -1.59 -23.87 -0.30
N PHE A 176 -2.07 -23.63 -1.52
CA PHE A 176 -3.50 -23.68 -1.82
C PHE A 176 -4.09 -25.08 -1.66
N LEU A 177 -3.36 -26.14 -2.04
CA LEU A 177 -3.79 -27.53 -1.80
C LEU A 177 -4.00 -27.79 -0.32
N LYS A 178 -3.05 -27.38 0.53
CA LYS A 178 -3.14 -27.57 1.98
C LYS A 178 -4.39 -26.89 2.54
N GLU A 179 -4.65 -25.66 2.14
CA GLU A 179 -5.79 -24.87 2.61
C GLU A 179 -7.12 -25.41 2.08
N LEU A 180 -7.18 -25.86 0.81
CA LEU A 180 -8.36 -26.53 0.28
C LEU A 180 -8.68 -27.82 1.05
N LYS A 181 -7.68 -28.63 1.38
CA LYS A 181 -7.88 -29.85 2.19
C LYS A 181 -8.42 -29.51 3.58
N GLN A 182 -7.90 -28.44 4.19
CA GLN A 182 -8.36 -27.96 5.49
C GLN A 182 -9.79 -27.44 5.44
N LEU A 183 -10.13 -26.63 4.42
CA LEU A 183 -11.46 -26.03 4.28
C LEU A 183 -12.54 -27.05 3.91
N THR A 184 -12.25 -27.96 2.98
CA THR A 184 -13.23 -28.91 2.43
C THR A 184 -13.30 -30.26 3.16
N GLY A 185 -12.26 -30.61 3.92
CA GLY A 185 -12.10 -31.96 4.48
C GLY A 185 -11.73 -33.04 3.46
N TYR A 186 -11.61 -32.72 2.16
CA TYR A 186 -11.31 -33.69 1.11
C TYR A 186 -9.83 -34.09 1.11
N LYS A 187 -9.53 -35.31 1.57
CA LYS A 187 -8.14 -35.81 1.69
C LYS A 187 -7.46 -36.11 0.35
N ASN A 188 -8.25 -36.45 -0.68
CA ASN A 188 -7.78 -36.96 -1.97
C ASN A 188 -7.57 -35.87 -3.04
N LEU A 189 -7.60 -34.58 -2.66
CA LEU A 189 -7.18 -33.49 -3.54
C LEU A 189 -5.68 -33.62 -3.86
N THR A 190 -5.30 -33.36 -5.11
CA THR A 190 -3.90 -33.46 -5.59
C THR A 190 -3.52 -32.32 -6.52
N ILE A 191 -2.21 -32.11 -6.70
CA ILE A 191 -1.66 -31.29 -7.79
C ILE A 191 -1.35 -32.23 -8.94
N ALA A 192 -1.74 -31.87 -10.17
CA ALA A 192 -1.53 -32.68 -11.36
C ALA A 192 -1.20 -31.83 -12.59
N LYS A 193 -0.86 -32.52 -13.69
CA LYS A 193 -0.64 -31.96 -15.02
C LYS A 193 -1.57 -32.62 -16.04
N GLY A 194 -1.76 -31.97 -17.18
CA GLY A 194 -2.45 -32.55 -18.33
C GLY A 194 -3.89 -32.05 -18.48
N LYS A 195 -4.73 -32.87 -19.14
CA LYS A 195 -6.11 -32.50 -19.50
C LYS A 195 -6.96 -32.22 -18.26
N THR A 196 -7.72 -31.14 -18.33
CA THR A 196 -8.67 -30.71 -17.31
C THR A 196 -9.95 -31.54 -17.38
N ARG A 197 -10.66 -31.65 -16.25
CA ARG A 197 -12.00 -32.23 -16.16
C ARG A 197 -12.89 -31.38 -15.24
N ALA A 198 -14.18 -31.68 -15.23
CA ALA A 198 -15.12 -31.05 -14.31
C ALA A 198 -14.64 -31.22 -12.86
N GLY A 199 -14.73 -30.14 -12.08
CA GLY A 199 -14.26 -30.05 -10.70
C GLY A 199 -12.79 -29.67 -10.54
N ASP A 200 -11.98 -29.62 -11.59
CA ASP A 200 -10.58 -29.17 -11.47
C ASP A 200 -10.49 -27.65 -11.31
N ILE A 201 -9.38 -27.20 -10.71
CA ILE A 201 -8.96 -25.80 -10.61
C ILE A 201 -7.62 -25.67 -11.33
N VAL A 202 -7.51 -24.75 -12.27
CA VAL A 202 -6.33 -24.57 -13.12
C VAL A 202 -5.61 -23.29 -12.72
N LEU A 203 -4.33 -23.40 -12.38
CA LEU A 203 -3.44 -22.27 -12.10
C LEU A 203 -2.54 -22.00 -13.29
N GLY A 204 -2.63 -20.81 -13.89
CA GLY A 204 -1.85 -20.44 -15.06
C GLY A 204 -1.23 -19.05 -14.98
N ILE A 205 -0.05 -18.94 -15.59
CA ILE A 205 0.54 -17.65 -15.97
C ILE A 205 0.11 -17.33 -17.40
N ASP A 206 -0.51 -16.18 -17.61
CA ASP A 206 -1.01 -15.72 -18.90
C ASP A 206 -0.55 -14.28 -19.20
N PRO A 207 0.46 -14.09 -20.06
CA PRO A 207 0.94 -12.78 -20.47
C PRO A 207 -0.11 -11.90 -21.17
N LEU A 208 -1.21 -12.46 -21.66
CA LEU A 208 -2.31 -11.68 -22.25
C LEU A 208 -3.06 -10.86 -21.18
N GLN A 209 -2.92 -11.23 -19.89
CA GLN A 209 -3.51 -10.51 -18.76
C GLN A 209 -2.60 -9.40 -18.19
N LYS A 210 -1.54 -9.00 -18.91
CA LYS A 210 -0.56 -7.99 -18.44
C LYS A 210 -1.18 -6.67 -18.00
N ASN A 211 -2.32 -6.27 -18.59
CA ASN A 211 -3.02 -5.05 -18.19
C ASN A 211 -3.54 -5.09 -16.75
N LEU A 212 -3.80 -6.28 -16.19
CA LEU A 212 -4.25 -6.43 -14.80
C LEU A 212 -3.13 -6.14 -13.77
N GLY A 213 -1.89 -5.93 -14.23
CA GLY A 213 -0.75 -5.58 -13.38
C GLY A 213 -0.19 -6.74 -12.56
N ASN A 214 0.76 -6.44 -11.67
CA ASN A 214 1.53 -7.45 -10.92
C ASN A 214 0.68 -8.33 -9.98
N GLU A 215 -0.44 -7.79 -9.54
CA GLU A 215 -1.32 -8.39 -8.52
C GLU A 215 -2.68 -8.82 -9.07
N GLY A 216 -2.99 -8.49 -10.32
CA GLY A 216 -4.28 -8.77 -10.91
C GLY A 216 -4.39 -10.19 -11.46
N TYR A 217 -5.62 -10.65 -11.60
CA TYR A 217 -5.93 -11.97 -12.13
C TYR A 217 -7.33 -12.00 -12.77
N ALA A 218 -7.51 -12.95 -13.68
CA ALA A 218 -8.79 -13.31 -14.25
C ALA A 218 -9.23 -14.69 -13.74
N LEU A 219 -10.52 -14.81 -13.40
CA LEU A 219 -11.20 -16.06 -13.08
C LEU A 219 -12.24 -16.37 -14.16
N ASP A 220 -12.22 -17.60 -14.66
CA ASP A 220 -13.32 -18.17 -15.46
C ASP A 220 -13.84 -19.41 -14.72
N ILE A 221 -15.05 -19.31 -14.17
CA ILE A 221 -15.66 -20.31 -13.30
C ILE A 221 -16.83 -20.94 -14.05
N ASP A 222 -16.64 -22.17 -14.51
CA ASP A 222 -17.70 -22.99 -15.12
C ASP A 222 -17.70 -24.41 -14.54
N GLN A 223 -17.52 -25.46 -15.35
CA GLN A 223 -17.32 -26.82 -14.83
C GLN A 223 -15.89 -27.00 -14.27
N THR A 224 -14.99 -26.12 -14.67
CA THR A 224 -13.60 -26.01 -14.21
C THR A 224 -13.36 -24.54 -13.84
N ILE A 225 -12.50 -24.28 -12.86
CA ILE A 225 -12.05 -22.91 -12.56
C ILE A 225 -10.72 -22.68 -13.27
N TYR A 226 -10.63 -21.64 -14.10
CA TYR A 226 -9.37 -21.19 -14.68
C TYR A 226 -8.91 -19.90 -14.01
N ILE A 227 -7.75 -19.96 -13.38
CA ILE A 227 -7.02 -18.81 -12.84
C ILE A 227 -5.95 -18.40 -13.86
N LYS A 228 -6.02 -17.17 -14.34
CA LYS A 228 -5.06 -16.60 -15.30
C LYS A 228 -4.50 -15.31 -14.72
N ALA A 229 -3.21 -15.28 -14.43
CA ALA A 229 -2.55 -14.07 -13.95
C ALA A 229 -1.26 -13.81 -14.73
N PRO A 230 -0.84 -12.56 -14.92
CA PRO A 230 0.43 -12.27 -15.58
C PRO A 230 1.65 -12.65 -14.71
N TYR A 231 1.49 -12.68 -13.39
CA TYR A 231 2.57 -12.95 -12.42
C TYR A 231 2.11 -13.77 -11.22
N TYR A 232 3.09 -14.29 -10.45
CA TYR A 232 2.87 -15.13 -9.27
C TYR A 232 1.87 -14.53 -8.27
N LYS A 233 2.04 -13.26 -7.92
CA LYS A 233 1.26 -12.62 -6.86
C LYS A 233 -0.23 -12.53 -7.21
N GLY A 234 -0.57 -12.21 -8.47
CA GLY A 234 -1.95 -12.27 -8.94
C GLY A 234 -2.54 -13.68 -8.93
N ALA A 235 -1.79 -14.70 -9.35
CA ALA A 235 -2.25 -16.09 -9.27
C ALA A 235 -2.48 -16.51 -7.81
N PHE A 236 -1.62 -16.08 -6.88
CA PHE A 236 -1.76 -16.35 -5.46
C PHE A 236 -3.01 -15.64 -4.88
N TRP A 237 -3.26 -14.36 -5.20
CA TRP A 237 -4.47 -13.64 -4.81
C TRP A 237 -5.76 -14.29 -5.32
N ALA A 238 -5.73 -14.84 -6.52
CA ALA A 238 -6.85 -15.59 -7.06
C ALA A 238 -7.19 -16.82 -6.18
N THR A 239 -6.18 -17.51 -5.62
CA THR A 239 -6.43 -18.62 -4.69
C THR A 239 -7.14 -18.16 -3.42
N ARG A 240 -6.83 -16.95 -2.90
CA ARG A 240 -7.53 -16.38 -1.74
C ARG A 240 -9.00 -16.16 -2.04
N THR A 241 -9.29 -15.65 -3.24
CA THR A 241 -10.67 -15.48 -3.71
C THR A 241 -11.38 -16.82 -3.84
N VAL A 242 -10.76 -17.85 -4.41
CA VAL A 242 -11.40 -19.18 -4.51
C VAL A 242 -11.71 -19.77 -3.13
N LEU A 243 -10.81 -19.62 -2.14
CA LEU A 243 -11.08 -20.03 -0.76
C LEU A 243 -12.29 -19.30 -0.18
N GLN A 244 -12.33 -17.97 -0.28
CA GLN A 244 -13.45 -17.17 0.22
C GLN A 244 -14.78 -17.51 -0.49
N LEU A 245 -14.74 -17.82 -1.78
CA LEU A 245 -15.92 -18.24 -2.53
C LEU A 245 -16.46 -19.59 -2.04
N LEU A 246 -15.59 -20.54 -1.68
CA LEU A 246 -16.01 -21.80 -1.06
C LEU A 246 -16.56 -21.58 0.36
N GLU A 247 -16.03 -20.61 1.11
CA GLU A 247 -16.56 -20.24 2.44
C GLU A 247 -17.99 -19.68 2.39
N GLN A 248 -18.44 -19.15 1.24
CA GLN A 248 -19.83 -18.70 1.05
C GLN A 248 -20.83 -19.87 1.00
N ASP A 249 -20.37 -21.08 0.72
CA ASP A 249 -21.19 -22.28 0.74
C ASP A 249 -20.99 -23.02 2.07
N PRO A 250 -22.05 -23.29 2.86
CA PRO A 250 -21.92 -24.01 4.13
C PRO A 250 -21.28 -25.40 4.03
N ALA A 251 -21.38 -26.05 2.86
CA ALA A 251 -20.76 -27.34 2.60
C ALA A 251 -19.34 -27.24 2.00
N HIS A 252 -18.85 -26.02 1.76
CA HIS A 252 -17.55 -25.71 1.16
C HIS A 252 -17.26 -26.46 -0.14
N HIS A 253 -18.27 -26.67 -0.98
CA HIS A 253 -18.14 -27.46 -2.19
C HIS A 253 -18.66 -26.80 -3.48
N GLN A 254 -19.36 -25.67 -3.37
CA GLN A 254 -19.97 -24.98 -4.51
C GLN A 254 -19.46 -23.54 -4.65
N ILE A 255 -19.25 -23.12 -5.88
CA ILE A 255 -18.97 -21.72 -6.24
C ILE A 255 -19.91 -21.30 -7.36
N VAL A 256 -20.49 -20.11 -7.28
CA VAL A 256 -21.30 -19.55 -8.37
C VAL A 256 -20.48 -19.41 -9.65
N LYS A 257 -21.02 -19.88 -10.78
CA LYS A 257 -20.37 -19.73 -12.09
C LYS A 257 -20.36 -18.27 -12.54
N GLY A 258 -19.31 -17.90 -13.27
CA GLY A 258 -19.14 -16.55 -13.82
C GLY A 258 -17.69 -16.23 -14.15
N LYS A 259 -17.44 -14.99 -14.55
CA LYS A 259 -16.13 -14.46 -14.89
C LYS A 259 -15.80 -13.26 -14.00
N ALA A 260 -14.57 -13.18 -13.54
CA ALA A 260 -14.07 -12.04 -12.79
C ALA A 260 -12.74 -11.54 -13.36
N HIS A 261 -12.55 -10.23 -13.35
CA HIS A 261 -11.22 -9.63 -13.34
C HIS A 261 -11.10 -8.90 -12.01
N ASP A 262 -9.99 -9.12 -11.33
CA ASP A 262 -9.75 -8.49 -10.05
C ASP A 262 -8.30 -8.02 -9.94
N TYR A 263 -8.13 -6.86 -9.34
CA TYR A 263 -6.87 -6.14 -9.26
C TYR A 263 -6.99 -5.05 -8.18
N PRO A 264 -5.89 -4.69 -7.51
CA PRO A 264 -5.96 -3.68 -6.47
C PRO A 264 -6.04 -2.27 -7.07
N LYS A 265 -6.79 -1.40 -6.40
CA LYS A 265 -6.82 0.04 -6.71
C LYS A 265 -5.52 0.75 -6.31
N TYR A 266 -4.91 0.31 -5.22
CA TYR A 266 -3.62 0.81 -4.69
C TYR A 266 -2.63 -0.34 -4.51
N GLU A 267 -1.37 -0.12 -4.86
CA GLU A 267 -0.33 -1.15 -4.72
C GLU A 267 0.07 -1.39 -3.26
N VAL A 268 0.07 -0.36 -2.42
CA VAL A 268 0.39 -0.48 -0.99
C VAL A 268 -0.90 -0.64 -0.19
N ARG A 269 -1.03 -1.79 0.47
CA ARG A 269 -2.11 -2.13 1.40
C ARG A 269 -1.46 -2.77 2.61
N GLY A 270 -1.15 -1.96 3.62
CA GLY A 270 -0.17 -2.32 4.62
C GLY A 270 -0.57 -2.23 6.08
N LEU A 271 0.32 -2.75 6.92
CA LEU A 271 0.29 -2.72 8.38
C LEU A 271 1.68 -2.39 8.91
N VAL A 272 1.80 -1.42 9.82
CA VAL A 272 2.96 -1.26 10.71
C VAL A 272 2.72 -2.02 12.00
N LEU A 273 3.70 -2.81 12.43
CA LEU A 273 3.72 -3.38 13.77
C LEU A 273 5.00 -2.96 14.49
N ASP A 274 4.83 -2.24 15.59
CA ASP A 274 5.89 -1.95 16.55
C ASP A 274 6.29 -3.23 17.28
N VAL A 275 7.44 -3.80 16.90
CA VAL A 275 8.07 -4.88 17.65
C VAL A 275 9.23 -4.37 18.51
N GLY A 276 9.62 -3.09 18.36
CA GLY A 276 10.67 -2.43 19.12
C GLY A 276 10.29 -2.35 20.60
N ARG A 277 9.18 -1.68 20.91
CA ARG A 277 8.70 -1.52 22.30
C ARG A 277 8.17 -2.83 22.90
N LYS A 278 7.71 -3.76 22.08
CA LYS A 278 7.17 -5.06 22.53
C LYS A 278 7.56 -6.23 21.63
N PHE A 279 8.14 -7.27 22.21
CA PHE A 279 8.53 -8.46 21.44
C PHE A 279 7.32 -9.29 20.99
N PHE A 280 7.35 -9.75 19.74
CA PHE A 280 6.41 -10.72 19.19
C PHE A 280 7.19 -11.92 18.65
N THR A 281 6.67 -13.13 18.83
CA THR A 281 7.37 -14.33 18.34
C THR A 281 7.34 -14.41 16.81
N LEU A 282 8.31 -15.11 16.21
CA LEU A 282 8.30 -15.39 14.77
C LEU A 282 7.02 -16.08 14.30
N ASP A 283 6.45 -16.96 15.12
CA ASP A 283 5.20 -17.64 14.80
C ASP A 283 4.01 -16.68 14.73
N PHE A 284 3.98 -15.67 15.61
CA PHE A 284 2.99 -14.59 15.54
C PHE A 284 3.13 -13.80 14.23
N LEU A 285 4.36 -13.40 13.88
CA LEU A 285 4.62 -12.68 12.62
C LEU A 285 4.25 -13.52 11.38
N LYS A 286 4.57 -14.82 11.38
CA LYS A 286 4.16 -15.76 10.33
C LYS A 286 2.64 -15.91 10.24
N HIS A 287 1.94 -15.85 11.37
CA HIS A 287 0.47 -15.85 11.38
C HIS A 287 -0.08 -14.57 10.74
N TYR A 288 0.46 -13.42 11.11
CA TYR A 288 0.06 -12.13 10.55
C TYR A 288 0.27 -12.05 9.04
N VAL A 289 1.39 -12.57 8.53
CA VAL A 289 1.64 -12.73 7.10
C VAL A 289 0.50 -13.49 6.40
N LYS A 290 0.06 -14.62 6.95
CA LYS A 290 -1.02 -15.43 6.36
C LYS A 290 -2.37 -14.70 6.39
N MET A 291 -2.65 -14.03 7.51
CA MET A 291 -3.88 -13.25 7.72
C MET A 291 -3.95 -12.06 6.76
N MET A 292 -2.87 -11.28 6.63
CA MET A 292 -2.75 -10.21 5.64
C MET A 292 -2.91 -10.74 4.21
N ALA A 293 -2.23 -11.84 3.87
CA ALA A 293 -2.34 -12.48 2.58
C ALA A 293 -3.78 -12.91 2.24
N TYR A 294 -4.52 -13.43 3.22
CA TYR A 294 -5.93 -13.83 3.04
C TYR A 294 -6.81 -12.67 2.56
N TYR A 295 -6.60 -11.48 3.13
CA TYR A 295 -7.28 -10.24 2.74
C TYR A 295 -6.54 -9.43 1.66
N LYS A 296 -5.57 -10.05 0.98
CA LYS A 296 -4.78 -9.45 -0.10
C LYS A 296 -4.04 -8.16 0.34
N MET A 297 -3.71 -8.02 1.61
CA MET A 297 -2.78 -7.00 2.12
C MET A 297 -1.35 -7.50 1.92
N GLY A 298 -0.50 -6.68 1.30
CA GLY A 298 0.76 -7.15 0.71
C GLY A 298 2.02 -6.48 1.23
N ASP A 299 1.91 -5.56 2.20
CA ASP A 299 3.02 -4.72 2.68
C ASP A 299 3.03 -4.73 4.23
N PHE A 300 3.95 -5.47 4.83
CA PHE A 300 4.06 -5.62 6.28
C PHE A 300 5.31 -4.90 6.79
N HIS A 301 5.13 -3.71 7.35
CA HIS A 301 6.18 -2.90 7.93
C HIS A 301 6.44 -3.35 9.37
N ILE A 302 7.68 -3.76 9.67
CA ILE A 302 8.10 -4.19 11.00
C ILE A 302 9.08 -3.17 11.56
N HIS A 303 8.68 -2.50 12.63
CA HIS A 303 9.47 -1.50 13.33
C HIS A 303 10.35 -2.16 14.41
N LEU A 304 11.67 -2.25 14.16
CA LEU A 304 12.57 -3.18 14.84
C LEU A 304 13.33 -2.60 16.04
N ASN A 305 13.33 -1.29 16.23
CA ASN A 305 13.94 -0.68 17.40
C ASN A 305 13.13 0.52 17.88
N ASP A 306 12.99 0.64 19.20
CA ASP A 306 12.43 1.83 19.84
C ASP A 306 12.69 1.78 21.36
N ASN A 307 12.07 2.71 22.09
CA ASN A 307 12.07 2.83 23.53
C ASN A 307 10.75 3.33 24.10
N GLY A 308 10.55 3.05 25.39
CA GLY A 308 9.44 3.63 26.15
C GLY A 308 9.69 5.10 26.50
N PHE A 309 8.67 5.75 27.06
CA PHE A 309 8.79 7.12 27.55
C PHE A 309 9.41 7.17 28.95
N LYS A 310 10.53 7.89 29.12
CA LYS A 310 11.26 7.94 30.40
C LYS A 310 10.43 8.32 31.62
N GLN A 311 9.33 9.05 31.42
CA GLN A 311 8.43 9.52 32.46
C GLN A 311 7.80 8.33 33.22
N PHE A 312 7.65 7.17 32.56
CA PHE A 312 7.19 5.93 33.17
C PHE A 312 8.33 5.10 33.81
N PHE A 313 9.56 5.59 33.74
CA PHE A 313 10.78 4.95 34.26
C PHE A 313 11.57 5.93 35.14
N GLU A 314 10.86 6.61 36.05
CA GLU A 314 11.45 7.56 37.03
C GLU A 314 12.23 8.73 36.39
N GLY A 315 12.00 9.02 35.11
CA GLY A 315 12.74 10.04 34.37
C GLY A 315 14.18 9.63 34.01
N ASP A 316 14.54 8.36 34.18
CA ASP A 316 15.90 7.84 33.99
C ASP A 316 16.03 7.00 32.72
N TRP A 317 16.77 7.52 31.75
CA TRP A 317 17.05 6.83 30.48
C TRP A 317 17.73 5.47 30.66
N ASN A 318 18.51 5.25 31.73
CA ASN A 318 19.13 3.95 31.99
C ASN A 318 18.08 2.88 32.34
N LYS A 319 17.01 3.29 33.03
CA LYS A 319 15.88 2.42 33.40
C LYS A 319 14.84 2.29 32.30
N THR A 320 14.70 3.30 31.44
CA THR A 320 13.74 3.30 30.33
C THR A 320 13.90 2.09 29.43
N TYR A 321 12.79 1.39 29.16
CA TYR A 321 12.82 0.24 28.26
C TYR A 321 13.28 0.65 26.85
N SER A 322 14.11 -0.18 26.22
CA SER A 322 14.54 -0.02 24.84
C SER A 322 14.97 -1.37 24.28
N ALA A 323 14.73 -1.60 22.99
CA ALA A 323 15.17 -2.82 22.34
C ALA A 323 15.57 -2.57 20.88
N PHE A 324 16.56 -3.34 20.42
CA PHE A 324 16.84 -3.54 19.01
C PHE A 324 16.64 -5.04 18.73
N ARG A 325 15.65 -5.37 17.89
CA ARG A 325 15.10 -6.73 17.77
C ARG A 325 15.84 -7.66 16.84
N LEU A 326 16.94 -7.24 16.25
CA LEU A 326 17.78 -8.10 15.43
C LEU A 326 19.06 -8.46 16.15
N GLU A 327 19.51 -9.68 15.94
CA GLU A 327 20.87 -10.09 16.25
C GLU A 327 21.88 -9.22 15.49
N SER A 328 22.70 -8.47 16.24
CA SER A 328 23.89 -7.79 15.72
C SER A 328 25.14 -8.56 16.13
N THR A 329 25.87 -9.05 15.13
CA THR A 329 27.22 -9.61 15.26
C THR A 329 28.29 -8.52 15.31
N THR A 330 28.04 -7.36 14.67
CA THR A 330 28.96 -6.21 14.71
C THR A 330 29.00 -5.60 16.10
N TYR A 331 27.84 -5.46 16.73
CA TYR A 331 27.66 -4.86 18.04
C TYR A 331 26.78 -5.75 18.94
N PRO A 332 27.33 -6.84 19.52
CA PRO A 332 26.53 -7.78 20.31
C PRO A 332 25.75 -7.15 21.47
N ALA A 333 26.26 -6.06 22.05
CA ALA A 333 25.61 -5.32 23.14
C ALA A 333 24.30 -4.62 22.72
N LEU A 334 24.09 -4.38 21.42
CA LEU A 334 22.87 -3.77 20.87
C LEU A 334 21.68 -4.74 20.87
N THR A 335 21.95 -6.04 20.71
CA THR A 335 20.91 -7.08 20.59
C THR A 335 20.07 -7.17 21.87
N ALA A 336 18.75 -7.07 21.73
CA ALA A 336 17.83 -7.19 22.86
C ALA A 336 17.92 -8.57 23.55
N LYS A 337 17.97 -8.56 24.89
CA LYS A 337 18.14 -9.78 25.71
C LYS A 337 16.84 -10.46 26.12
N ASP A 338 15.73 -9.73 26.07
CA ASP A 338 14.39 -10.21 26.43
C ASP A 338 13.63 -10.82 25.24
N GLY A 339 14.16 -10.65 24.02
CA GLY A 339 13.67 -11.26 22.80
C GLY A 339 14.22 -10.55 21.57
N HIS A 340 14.77 -11.31 20.63
CA HIS A 340 15.26 -10.83 19.34
C HIS A 340 15.09 -11.94 18.28
N TYR A 341 15.25 -11.57 17.01
CA TYR A 341 15.31 -12.48 15.89
C TYR A 341 16.76 -12.61 15.44
N THR A 342 17.22 -13.84 15.23
CA THR A 342 18.48 -14.06 14.53
C THR A 342 18.38 -13.57 13.08
N LYS A 343 19.53 -13.31 12.45
CA LYS A 343 19.57 -12.88 11.04
C LYS A 343 18.92 -13.92 10.12
N ALA A 344 19.18 -15.20 10.38
CA ALA A 344 18.65 -16.30 9.59
C ALA A 344 17.12 -16.40 9.74
N GLU A 345 16.60 -16.30 10.95
CA GLU A 345 15.16 -16.33 11.22
C GLU A 345 14.41 -15.17 10.57
N PHE A 346 14.92 -13.95 10.71
CA PHE A 346 14.26 -12.78 10.12
C PHE A 346 14.30 -12.81 8.59
N LYS A 347 15.39 -13.32 8.01
CA LYS A 347 15.48 -13.59 6.57
C LYS A 347 14.49 -14.66 6.12
N GLU A 348 14.39 -15.76 6.84
CA GLU A 348 13.43 -16.83 6.55
C GLU A 348 11.98 -16.34 6.63
N LEU A 349 11.66 -15.48 7.61
CA LEU A 349 10.36 -14.84 7.74
C LEU A 349 10.02 -14.03 6.48
N GLN A 350 10.93 -13.18 6.00
CA GLN A 350 10.74 -12.39 4.79
C GLN A 350 10.54 -13.28 3.55
N LEU A 351 11.39 -14.29 3.36
CA LEU A 351 11.27 -15.23 2.23
C LEU A 351 9.96 -16.04 2.30
N THR A 352 9.50 -16.38 3.51
CA THR A 352 8.22 -17.05 3.73
C THR A 352 7.06 -16.11 3.38
N ALA A 353 7.12 -14.85 3.80
CA ALA A 353 6.11 -13.85 3.47
C ALA A 353 5.96 -13.66 1.96
N GLN A 354 7.07 -13.64 1.22
CA GLN A 354 7.05 -13.53 -0.25
C GLN A 354 6.31 -14.69 -0.92
N LYS A 355 6.37 -15.92 -0.36
CA LYS A 355 5.57 -17.07 -0.84
C LYS A 355 4.07 -16.84 -0.71
N TYR A 356 3.65 -16.05 0.29
CA TYR A 356 2.27 -15.62 0.51
C TYR A 356 1.91 -14.30 -0.20
N GLY A 357 2.80 -13.77 -1.05
CA GLY A 357 2.59 -12.48 -1.73
C GLY A 357 2.76 -11.26 -0.82
N VAL A 358 3.23 -11.42 0.42
CA VAL A 358 3.46 -10.34 1.38
C VAL A 358 4.93 -9.94 1.36
N ARG A 359 5.21 -8.65 1.20
CA ARG A 359 6.54 -8.08 1.40
C ARG A 359 6.67 -7.66 2.85
N ILE A 360 7.85 -7.85 3.44
CA ILE A 360 8.18 -7.30 4.75
C ILE A 360 9.13 -6.13 4.53
N ILE A 361 8.79 -4.99 5.12
CA ILE A 361 9.57 -3.75 5.05
C ILE A 361 10.19 -3.56 6.44
N PRO A 362 11.47 -3.94 6.63
CA PRO A 362 12.14 -3.77 7.91
C PRO A 362 12.51 -2.30 8.12
N GLU A 363 12.32 -1.83 9.34
CA GLU A 363 12.72 -0.49 9.76
C GLU A 363 13.80 -0.55 10.82
N ILE A 364 14.85 0.24 10.61
CA ILE A 364 15.77 0.67 11.66
C ILE A 364 15.55 2.17 11.80
N ASP A 365 15.06 2.60 12.95
CA ASP A 365 14.66 3.98 13.18
C ASP A 365 15.76 4.79 13.86
N VAL A 366 16.14 5.87 13.18
CA VAL A 366 17.15 6.87 13.57
C VAL A 366 16.77 8.22 12.95
N PRO A 367 17.15 9.37 13.54
CA PRO A 367 18.01 9.55 14.71
C PRO A 367 17.27 9.73 16.05
N ALA A 368 15.93 9.80 16.05
CA ALA A 368 15.14 9.64 17.28
C ALA A 368 14.92 8.14 17.56
N HIS A 369 14.13 7.79 18.58
CA HIS A 369 13.76 6.40 18.89
C HIS A 369 14.97 5.45 19.03
N SER A 370 16.10 6.01 19.45
CA SER A 370 17.44 5.42 19.32
C SER A 370 18.07 5.01 20.64
N LEU A 371 17.29 4.91 21.73
CA LEU A 371 17.84 4.63 23.06
C LEU A 371 18.60 3.29 23.13
N ALA A 372 18.20 2.29 22.33
CA ALA A 372 18.94 1.03 22.25
C ALA A 372 20.38 1.25 21.77
N PHE A 373 20.59 2.15 20.80
CA PHE A 373 21.92 2.50 20.29
C PHE A 373 22.71 3.29 21.32
N THR A 374 22.11 4.30 21.95
CA THR A 374 22.83 5.15 22.91
C THR A 374 23.08 4.46 24.25
N LYS A 375 22.34 3.42 24.61
CA LYS A 375 22.72 2.54 25.74
C LYS A 375 23.94 1.68 25.43
N ALA A 376 24.03 1.18 24.19
CA ALA A 376 25.21 0.43 23.74
C ALA A 376 26.43 1.35 23.55
N PHE A 377 26.19 2.60 23.13
CA PHE A 377 27.20 3.62 22.81
C PHE A 377 26.78 4.99 23.39
N PRO A 378 27.00 5.24 24.69
CA PRO A 378 26.57 6.49 25.34
C PRO A 378 27.14 7.76 24.71
N GLU A 379 28.30 7.66 24.06
CA GLU A 379 28.97 8.79 23.41
C GLU A 379 28.25 9.35 22.18
N ILE A 380 27.31 8.61 21.59
CA ILE A 380 26.50 9.08 20.45
C ILE A 380 25.12 9.59 20.86
N GLY A 381 24.82 9.69 22.16
CA GLY A 381 23.54 10.21 22.64
C GLY A 381 23.51 11.74 22.71
N SER A 382 22.37 12.34 22.35
CA SER A 382 22.16 13.77 22.42
C SER A 382 21.95 14.24 23.86
N LYS A 383 22.92 14.95 24.41
CA LYS A 383 22.77 15.60 25.71
C LYS A 383 21.75 16.75 25.69
N ALA A 384 21.49 17.31 24.52
CA ALA A 384 20.58 18.44 24.35
C ALA A 384 19.11 18.01 24.26
N TYR A 385 18.83 16.89 23.59
CA TYR A 385 17.46 16.46 23.27
C TYR A 385 17.00 15.21 24.02
N GLY A 386 17.93 14.45 24.61
CA GLY A 386 17.63 13.21 25.33
C GLY A 386 18.45 12.04 24.80
N MET A 387 18.63 11.01 25.63
CA MET A 387 19.42 9.84 25.22
C MET A 387 18.67 8.95 24.22
N ASP A 388 17.37 9.15 24.00
CA ASP A 388 16.63 8.52 22.90
C ASP A 388 16.88 9.19 21.54
N HIS A 389 17.64 10.29 21.51
CA HIS A 389 18.08 10.97 20.30
C HIS A 389 19.59 10.78 20.09
N LEU A 390 20.00 10.54 18.86
CA LEU A 390 21.42 10.52 18.49
C LEU A 390 22.00 11.94 18.43
N ASP A 391 23.27 12.11 18.76
CA ASP A 391 24.01 13.33 18.45
C ASP A 391 24.45 13.29 16.97
N ILE A 392 23.60 13.82 16.09
CA ILE A 392 23.82 13.79 14.63
C ILE A 392 24.95 14.70 14.14
N ASN A 393 25.57 15.50 15.03
CA ASN A 393 26.75 16.29 14.73
C ASN A 393 28.05 15.58 15.15
N ASN A 394 27.94 14.45 15.87
CA ASN A 394 29.08 13.61 16.25
C ASN A 394 29.44 12.63 15.10
N PRO A 395 30.67 12.66 14.55
CA PRO A 395 31.09 11.72 13.52
C PRO A 395 30.99 10.25 13.92
N LYS A 396 31.11 9.93 15.22
CA LYS A 396 30.98 8.57 15.74
C LYS A 396 29.57 8.00 15.54
N THR A 397 28.56 8.86 15.50
CA THR A 397 27.17 8.48 15.18
C THR A 397 27.10 7.84 13.80
N TYR A 398 27.71 8.46 12.79
CA TYR A 398 27.73 7.93 11.43
C TYR A 398 28.54 6.64 11.34
N GLU A 399 29.70 6.54 12.00
CA GLU A 399 30.50 5.30 12.03
C GLU A 399 29.67 4.11 12.55
N ILE A 400 28.96 4.29 13.66
CA ILE A 400 28.18 3.23 14.29
C ILE A 400 26.95 2.87 13.45
N ILE A 401 26.17 3.86 13.03
CA ILE A 401 24.91 3.61 12.32
C ILE A 401 25.15 3.13 10.87
N ASP A 402 26.22 3.59 10.19
CA ASP A 402 26.63 3.04 8.89
C ASP A 402 26.96 1.53 9.02
N ASN A 403 27.67 1.14 10.09
CA ASN A 403 27.99 -0.26 10.37
C ASN A 403 26.74 -1.09 10.67
N VAL A 404 25.78 -0.53 11.43
CA VAL A 404 24.48 -1.16 11.68
C VAL A 404 23.74 -1.40 10.37
N PHE A 405 23.51 -0.38 9.53
CA PHE A 405 22.80 -0.58 8.27
C PHE A 405 23.54 -1.56 7.36
N LYS A 406 24.86 -1.42 7.21
CA LYS A 406 25.71 -2.29 6.38
C LYS A 406 25.60 -3.76 6.78
N GLU A 407 25.44 -4.06 8.07
CA GLU A 407 25.26 -5.42 8.57
C GLU A 407 24.00 -6.11 8.02
N TYR A 408 22.92 -5.37 7.76
CA TYR A 408 21.64 -5.93 7.31
C TYR A 408 21.39 -5.78 5.82
N ILE A 409 21.93 -4.75 5.17
CA ILE A 409 21.71 -4.47 3.74
C ILE A 409 22.90 -4.81 2.85
N GLY A 410 24.08 -5.00 3.43
CA GLY A 410 25.33 -5.23 2.70
C GLY A 410 25.54 -6.68 2.24
N GLY A 411 26.48 -6.85 1.31
CA GLY A 411 26.94 -8.14 0.82
C GLY A 411 26.07 -8.75 -0.29
N LYS A 412 26.45 -9.95 -0.74
CA LYS A 412 25.73 -10.69 -1.80
C LYS A 412 24.44 -11.34 -1.30
N ASP A 413 24.31 -11.52 0.00
CA ASP A 413 23.22 -12.23 0.63
C ASP A 413 22.69 -11.47 1.87
N PRO A 414 22.13 -10.26 1.70
CA PRO A 414 21.74 -9.41 2.81
C PRO A 414 20.65 -10.05 3.68
N VAL A 415 20.53 -9.58 4.92
CA VAL A 415 19.47 -9.98 5.86
C VAL A 415 18.14 -9.38 5.41
N PHE A 416 18.13 -8.11 5.00
CA PHE A 416 16.97 -7.44 4.42
C PHE A 416 16.89 -7.83 2.94
N VAL A 417 15.99 -8.75 2.62
CA VAL A 417 15.88 -9.31 1.26
C VAL A 417 14.96 -8.49 0.37
N ASP A 418 14.05 -7.71 0.96
CA ASP A 418 13.20 -6.81 0.18
C ASP A 418 14.04 -5.69 -0.47
N PRO A 419 13.70 -5.23 -1.68
CA PRO A 419 14.37 -4.09 -2.31
C PRO A 419 14.17 -2.77 -1.57
N GLU A 420 13.20 -2.65 -0.67
CA GLU A 420 12.87 -1.42 0.06
C GLU A 420 13.12 -1.60 1.57
N VAL A 421 13.76 -0.62 2.20
CA VAL A 421 14.10 -0.60 3.64
C VAL A 421 13.63 0.72 4.23
N HIS A 422 13.07 0.69 5.45
CA HIS A 422 12.67 1.89 6.16
C HIS A 422 13.83 2.38 7.06
N ILE A 423 14.11 3.68 7.02
CA ILE A 423 15.23 4.30 7.76
C ILE A 423 14.79 5.17 8.94
N GLY A 424 13.50 5.17 9.26
CA GLY A 424 12.95 5.94 10.38
C GLY A 424 12.64 7.38 10.04
N THR A 425 13.24 8.28 10.79
CA THR A 425 13.31 9.74 10.62
C THR A 425 12.15 10.55 11.18
N ASP A 426 11.32 9.99 12.05
CA ASP A 426 10.31 10.74 12.79
C ASP A 426 10.86 11.43 14.04
N GLU A 427 10.04 12.33 14.57
CA GLU A 427 10.13 12.96 15.90
C GLU A 427 11.45 13.64 16.30
N TYR A 428 12.37 13.88 15.37
CA TYR A 428 13.63 14.54 15.68
C TYR A 428 13.52 16.05 15.91
N ALA A 429 14.44 16.62 16.69
CA ALA A 429 14.40 17.98 17.18
C ALA A 429 14.39 19.06 16.07
N LYS A 430 13.33 19.89 16.05
CA LYS A 430 13.16 21.05 15.14
C LYS A 430 14.36 21.98 15.05
N LYS A 431 15.06 22.21 16.16
CA LYS A 431 16.17 23.17 16.24
C LYS A 431 17.40 22.72 15.44
N GLU A 432 17.51 21.43 15.10
CA GLU A 432 18.58 20.85 14.30
C GLU A 432 18.17 20.63 12.83
N ALA A 433 17.18 21.37 12.32
CA ALA A 433 16.55 21.06 11.03
C ALA A 433 17.56 20.85 9.89
N GLU A 434 18.57 21.70 9.72
CA GLU A 434 19.57 21.54 8.65
C GLU A 434 20.45 20.30 8.84
N SER A 435 20.96 20.04 10.06
CA SER A 435 21.73 18.83 10.36
C SER A 435 20.89 17.57 10.20
N PHE A 436 19.62 17.59 10.63
CA PHE A 436 18.69 16.47 10.47
C PHE A 436 18.39 16.18 8.99
N ARG A 437 18.25 17.22 8.16
CA ARG A 437 18.11 17.06 6.71
C ARG A 437 19.35 16.44 6.10
N ALA A 438 20.54 16.90 6.47
CA ALA A 438 21.81 16.32 6.01
C ALA A 438 21.95 14.84 6.44
N PHE A 439 21.59 14.52 7.69
CA PHE A 439 21.55 13.16 8.22
C PHE A 439 20.58 12.27 7.42
N THR A 440 19.35 12.74 7.21
CA THR A 440 18.32 12.01 6.44
C THR A 440 18.83 11.70 5.03
N ASP A 441 19.38 12.70 4.36
CA ASP A 441 19.91 12.61 3.00
C ASP A 441 21.16 11.71 2.90
N HIS A 442 22.00 11.69 3.94
CA HIS A 442 23.11 10.73 4.08
C HIS A 442 22.59 9.28 4.07
N TYR A 443 21.64 8.93 4.95
CA TYR A 443 21.13 7.55 5.01
C TYR A 443 20.29 7.15 3.81
N ILE A 444 19.59 8.09 3.18
CA ILE A 444 18.95 7.82 1.89
C ILE A 444 20.00 7.35 0.88
N ARG A 445 21.06 8.14 0.68
CA ARG A 445 22.13 7.80 -0.28
C ARG A 445 22.91 6.57 0.12
N PHE A 446 23.20 6.40 1.41
CA PHE A 446 23.93 5.25 1.92
C PHE A 446 23.17 3.95 1.59
N VAL A 447 21.89 3.88 1.94
CA VAL A 447 21.04 2.70 1.68
C VAL A 447 20.86 2.48 0.17
N GLN A 448 20.68 3.55 -0.61
CA GLN A 448 20.62 3.47 -2.08
C GLN A 448 21.93 2.98 -2.71
N GLY A 449 23.08 3.28 -2.12
CA GLY A 449 24.39 2.77 -2.53
C GLY A 449 24.48 1.24 -2.48
N PHE A 450 23.64 0.57 -1.69
CA PHE A 450 23.50 -0.89 -1.66
C PHE A 450 22.41 -1.43 -2.61
N GLY A 451 21.89 -0.59 -3.51
CA GLY A 451 20.87 -0.97 -4.49
C GLY A 451 19.46 -1.10 -3.90
N LYS A 452 19.22 -0.53 -2.71
CA LYS A 452 17.91 -0.52 -2.04
C LYS A 452 17.16 0.77 -2.34
N LYS A 453 15.82 0.68 -2.34
CA LYS A 453 14.92 1.84 -2.23
C LYS A 453 14.73 2.18 -0.75
N VAL A 454 14.40 3.44 -0.48
CA VAL A 454 14.26 3.93 0.89
C VAL A 454 12.81 4.26 1.17
N ARG A 455 12.35 3.85 2.35
CA ARG A 455 11.12 4.32 2.96
C ARG A 455 11.48 5.13 4.22
N LEU A 456 10.73 6.18 4.53
CA LEU A 456 10.96 7.00 5.72
C LEU A 456 9.66 7.63 6.23
N TRP A 457 9.65 8.03 7.50
CA TRP A 457 8.59 8.85 8.08
C TRP A 457 8.75 10.29 7.64
N GLY A 458 7.67 10.89 7.14
CA GLY A 458 7.71 12.28 6.70
C GLY A 458 7.96 13.25 7.86
N ALA A 459 9.05 14.02 7.78
CA ALA A 459 9.43 15.00 8.80
C ALA A 459 9.89 16.37 8.24
N LEU A 460 9.91 16.56 6.93
CA LEU A 460 10.53 17.74 6.29
C LEU A 460 9.72 19.04 6.44
N THR A 461 8.45 18.98 6.82
CA THR A 461 7.68 20.18 7.22
C THR A 461 8.02 20.61 8.64
N HIS A 462 8.33 19.67 9.53
CA HIS A 462 8.85 19.97 10.86
C HIS A 462 10.29 20.51 10.78
N ALA A 463 11.15 19.81 10.04
CA ALA A 463 12.53 20.16 9.76
C ALA A 463 12.66 21.07 8.52
N GLN A 464 12.13 22.29 8.62
CA GLN A 464 12.25 23.29 7.57
C GLN A 464 13.71 23.72 7.39
N GLY A 465 14.19 23.70 6.15
CA GLY A 465 15.57 24.05 5.82
C GLY A 465 15.83 24.04 4.32
N THR A 466 17.04 24.42 3.96
CA THR A 466 17.53 24.57 2.59
C THR A 466 18.44 23.43 2.15
N THR A 467 19.00 22.66 3.10
CA THR A 467 19.77 21.45 2.78
C THR A 467 18.92 20.50 1.93
N PRO A 468 19.37 20.13 0.72
CA PRO A 468 18.62 19.21 -0.13
C PRO A 468 18.44 17.85 0.55
N VAL A 469 17.29 17.21 0.32
CA VAL A 469 17.05 15.83 0.74
C VAL A 469 16.54 15.07 -0.49
N THR A 470 17.22 13.99 -0.83
CA THR A 470 16.95 13.18 -2.01
C THR A 470 15.53 12.62 -2.00
N ALA A 471 14.75 12.87 -3.06
CA ALA A 471 13.39 12.34 -3.21
C ALA A 471 13.31 11.16 -4.20
N GLU A 472 14.26 11.07 -5.12
CA GLU A 472 14.28 9.99 -6.12
C GLU A 472 14.48 8.63 -5.44
N GLY A 473 13.61 7.66 -5.78
CA GLY A 473 13.67 6.33 -5.19
C GLY A 473 13.28 6.27 -3.71
N VAL A 474 12.66 7.33 -3.18
CA VAL A 474 12.19 7.42 -1.78
C VAL A 474 10.68 7.40 -1.71
N THR A 475 10.14 6.62 -0.78
CA THR A 475 8.72 6.63 -0.40
C THR A 475 8.56 7.15 1.02
N MET A 476 7.63 8.07 1.21
CA MET A 476 7.37 8.70 2.50
C MET A 476 6.07 8.19 3.12
N ASN A 477 6.14 7.69 4.34
CA ASN A 477 4.96 7.52 5.17
C ASN A 477 4.50 8.89 5.67
N ALA A 478 3.38 9.36 5.13
CA ALA A 478 2.78 10.63 5.52
C ALA A 478 1.83 10.39 6.70
N TRP A 479 2.40 10.46 7.90
CA TRP A 479 1.75 10.04 9.14
C TRP A 479 1.08 11.20 9.89
N TYR A 480 1.67 12.39 9.86
CA TYR A 480 1.10 13.57 10.50
C TYR A 480 1.40 14.82 9.68
N ASN A 481 0.35 15.59 9.34
CA ASN A 481 0.47 16.73 8.43
C ASN A 481 1.36 17.87 8.96
N GLY A 482 1.56 17.97 10.28
CA GLY A 482 2.47 18.95 10.88
C GLY A 482 3.95 18.59 10.71
N TYR A 483 4.26 17.31 10.53
CA TYR A 483 5.61 16.82 10.27
C TYR A 483 5.92 16.71 8.78
N ALA A 484 4.93 16.33 7.99
CA ALA A 484 5.01 16.32 6.54
C ALA A 484 3.67 16.76 5.94
N GLU A 485 3.62 17.99 5.45
CA GLU A 485 2.48 18.50 4.70
C GLU A 485 2.42 17.75 3.35
N PRO A 486 1.34 16.97 3.08
CA PRO A 486 1.35 16.00 1.99
C PRO A 486 1.54 16.62 0.60
N LYS A 487 0.97 17.78 0.33
CA LYS A 487 1.08 18.42 -0.99
C LYS A 487 2.50 18.90 -1.24
N GLU A 488 3.13 19.49 -0.23
CA GLU A 488 4.52 19.92 -0.31
C GLU A 488 5.47 18.73 -0.51
N MET A 489 5.22 17.59 0.13
CA MET A 489 6.03 16.39 -0.07
C MET A 489 5.87 15.81 -1.49
N VAL A 490 4.66 15.80 -2.05
CA VAL A 490 4.44 15.48 -3.49
C VAL A 490 5.24 16.42 -4.37
N ARG A 491 5.23 17.73 -4.08
CA ARG A 491 5.94 18.75 -4.85
C ARG A 491 7.46 18.57 -4.78
N LEU A 492 7.99 18.16 -3.63
CA LEU A 492 9.40 17.83 -3.46
C LEU A 492 9.79 16.52 -4.18
N GLY A 493 8.81 15.76 -4.68
CA GLY A 493 9.01 14.59 -5.54
C GLY A 493 8.73 13.25 -4.87
N TYR A 494 8.42 13.24 -3.57
CA TYR A 494 8.20 12.01 -2.81
C TYR A 494 6.91 11.29 -3.24
N ASP A 495 7.03 9.99 -3.46
CA ASP A 495 5.87 9.11 -3.44
C ASP A 495 5.43 8.91 -1.98
N GLN A 496 4.13 8.78 -1.73
CA GLN A 496 3.57 8.74 -0.38
C GLN A 496 2.71 7.52 -0.13
N ILE A 497 2.80 7.02 1.11
CA ILE A 497 1.87 6.07 1.71
C ILE A 497 1.06 6.81 2.75
N SER A 498 -0.27 6.81 2.58
CA SER A 498 -1.19 7.40 3.53
C SER A 498 -1.17 6.60 4.83
N THR A 499 -0.60 7.20 5.88
CA THR A 499 -0.52 6.61 7.21
C THR A 499 -1.05 7.55 8.30
N PRO A 500 -2.11 8.37 8.07
CA PRO A 500 -2.50 9.44 8.98
C PRO A 500 -2.89 8.94 10.36
N ASP A 501 -2.18 9.44 11.36
CA ASP A 501 -2.30 9.11 12.77
C ASP A 501 -3.74 9.19 13.30
N GLY A 502 -4.43 10.32 13.05
CA GLY A 502 -5.80 10.56 13.50
C GLY A 502 -6.86 9.65 12.86
N TRP A 503 -6.49 8.84 11.85
CA TRP A 503 -7.38 7.88 11.19
C TRP A 503 -6.97 6.42 11.41
N LEU A 504 -5.66 6.13 11.45
CA LEU A 504 -5.13 4.78 11.22
C LEU A 504 -4.19 4.27 12.31
N TYR A 505 -3.97 5.02 13.39
CA TYR A 505 -3.13 4.54 14.49
C TYR A 505 -3.93 3.77 15.53
N ILE A 506 -3.35 2.70 16.03
CA ILE A 506 -3.81 1.90 17.14
C ILE A 506 -2.72 1.96 18.20
N VAL A 507 -3.05 2.43 19.40
CA VAL A 507 -2.15 2.47 20.55
C VAL A 507 -2.87 1.86 21.76
N PRO A 508 -2.69 0.57 22.02
CA PRO A 508 -3.46 -0.15 23.02
C PRO A 508 -3.26 0.42 24.43
N ALA A 509 -4.35 0.80 25.09
CA ALA A 509 -4.43 1.24 26.48
C ALA A 509 -3.64 2.53 26.83
N ALA A 510 -3.25 3.34 25.85
CA ALA A 510 -2.42 4.53 26.07
C ALA A 510 -3.21 5.81 26.47
N GLY A 511 -4.52 5.84 26.24
CA GLY A 511 -5.36 7.02 26.53
C GLY A 511 -5.29 8.13 25.46
N TYR A 512 -4.56 7.90 24.36
CA TYR A 512 -4.55 8.71 23.14
C TYR A 512 -4.59 7.78 21.91
N TYR A 513 -4.83 8.38 20.73
CA TYR A 513 -5.22 7.64 19.53
C TYR A 513 -6.40 6.69 19.79
N TYR A 514 -6.28 5.40 19.47
CA TYR A 514 -7.39 4.45 19.56
C TYR A 514 -6.92 3.07 20.02
N ASP A 515 -7.68 2.42 20.91
CA ASP A 515 -7.50 0.98 21.21
C ASP A 515 -7.86 0.10 20.01
N PHE A 516 -8.88 0.53 19.26
CA PHE A 516 -9.36 -0.12 18.05
C PHE A 516 -9.84 0.95 17.05
N LEU A 517 -9.58 0.73 15.77
CA LEU A 517 -10.06 1.63 14.74
C LEU A 517 -11.59 1.55 14.57
N ASN A 518 -12.22 2.70 14.30
CA ASN A 518 -13.64 2.73 13.96
C ASN A 518 -13.86 2.21 12.52
N VAL A 519 -14.03 0.89 12.39
CA VAL A 519 -14.13 0.20 11.09
C VAL A 519 -15.26 0.72 10.22
N LYS A 520 -16.41 1.08 10.80
CA LYS A 520 -17.55 1.63 10.04
C LYS A 520 -17.22 3.00 9.47
N ARG A 521 -16.62 3.88 10.28
CA ARG A 521 -16.20 5.22 9.84
C ARG A 521 -15.15 5.11 8.75
N LEU A 522 -14.16 4.23 8.90
CA LEU A 522 -13.12 4.01 7.90
C LEU A 522 -13.71 3.50 6.59
N TYR A 523 -14.51 2.43 6.64
CA TYR A 523 -15.12 1.84 5.45
C TYR A 523 -16.00 2.83 4.66
N GLN A 524 -16.65 3.77 5.35
CA GLN A 524 -17.56 4.74 4.72
C GLN A 524 -16.88 6.04 4.26
N ASN A 525 -15.76 6.44 4.88
CA ASN A 525 -15.26 7.81 4.77
C ASN A 525 -13.76 7.92 4.51
N TRP A 526 -13.00 6.83 4.54
CA TRP A 526 -11.56 6.88 4.32
C TRP A 526 -11.14 6.03 3.12
N GLU A 527 -10.21 6.58 2.34
CA GLU A 527 -9.54 5.89 1.25
C GLU A 527 -8.08 6.39 1.19
N PRO A 528 -7.10 5.61 0.69
CA PRO A 528 -5.69 6.01 0.73
C PRO A 528 -5.32 7.35 0.06
N ASN A 529 -6.15 7.93 -0.83
CA ASN A 529 -5.91 9.29 -1.32
C ASN A 529 -6.18 10.38 -0.27
N GLN A 530 -6.72 10.04 0.91
CA GLN A 530 -6.87 10.94 2.04
C GLN A 530 -5.69 10.77 3.01
N ILE A 531 -4.87 11.82 3.15
CA ILE A 531 -3.74 11.90 4.07
C ILE A 531 -4.04 12.99 5.10
N GLY A 532 -4.61 12.57 6.23
CA GLY A 532 -5.02 13.47 7.31
C GLY A 532 -6.16 14.38 6.86
N ASN A 533 -5.90 15.68 6.77
CA ASN A 533 -6.86 16.67 6.29
C ASN A 533 -6.76 16.97 4.78
N VAL A 534 -5.79 16.38 4.07
CA VAL A 534 -5.59 16.55 2.62
C VAL A 534 -6.19 15.37 1.87
N THR A 535 -6.94 15.64 0.80
CA THR A 535 -7.42 14.61 -0.13
C THR A 535 -6.88 14.88 -1.53
N PHE A 536 -6.13 13.90 -2.07
CA PHE A 536 -5.62 13.92 -3.43
C PHE A 536 -6.68 13.46 -4.44
N LEU A 537 -6.50 13.85 -5.70
CA LEU A 537 -7.33 13.33 -6.79
C LEU A 537 -7.18 11.80 -6.88
N MET A 538 -8.28 11.12 -7.19
CA MET A 538 -8.26 9.66 -7.27
C MET A 538 -7.36 9.18 -8.41
N GLY A 539 -6.54 8.17 -8.14
CA GLY A 539 -5.56 7.68 -9.12
C GLY A 539 -4.31 8.56 -9.27
N HIS A 540 -4.10 9.55 -8.38
CA HIS A 540 -2.89 10.36 -8.36
C HIS A 540 -1.64 9.47 -8.22
N PRO A 541 -0.66 9.57 -9.13
CA PRO A 541 0.42 8.58 -9.25
C PRO A 541 1.40 8.61 -8.07
N LYS A 542 1.48 9.72 -7.32
CA LYS A 542 2.33 9.81 -6.12
C LYS A 542 1.73 9.19 -4.88
N ILE A 543 0.46 8.78 -4.89
CA ILE A 543 -0.14 8.10 -3.73
C ILE A 543 -0.13 6.60 -3.99
N ARG A 544 0.82 5.90 -3.37
CA ARG A 544 1.05 4.47 -3.59
C ARG A 544 -0.02 3.59 -2.95
N GLY A 545 -0.61 4.07 -1.86
CA GLY A 545 -1.63 3.36 -1.09
C GLY A 545 -1.65 3.81 0.36
N GLY A 546 -2.04 2.92 1.26
CA GLY A 546 -2.23 3.28 2.67
C GLY A 546 -1.96 2.13 3.62
N MET A 547 -1.76 2.50 4.88
CA MET A 547 -1.34 1.60 5.94
C MET A 547 -1.88 2.07 7.29
N PHE A 548 -2.29 1.11 8.12
CA PHE A 548 -2.57 1.37 9.53
C PHE A 548 -1.41 0.90 10.40
N ALA A 549 -1.28 1.48 11.58
CA ALA A 549 -0.14 1.22 12.46
C ALA A 549 -0.62 0.78 13.84
N VAL A 550 0.06 -0.22 14.40
CA VAL A 550 -0.07 -0.62 15.79
C VAL A 550 1.22 -0.26 16.50
N TRP A 551 1.16 0.75 17.36
CA TRP A 551 2.27 1.19 18.21
C TRP A 551 2.08 0.65 19.63
N ASN A 552 3.17 0.20 20.25
CA ASN A 552 3.15 -0.45 21.57
C ASN A 552 3.83 0.43 22.63
N ASP A 553 3.35 1.68 22.70
CA ASP A 553 3.80 2.79 23.55
C ASP A 553 4.00 2.50 25.04
#